data_AF-A0A6A2ZRZ6-F1
#
_entry.id   AF-A0A6A2ZRZ6-F1
#
_cell.length_a   1.000
_cell.length_b   1.000
_cell.length_c   1.000
_cell.angle_alpha   90.00
_cell.angle_beta   90.00
_cell.angle_gamma   90.00
#
_symmetry.space_group_name_H-M   'P 1'
#
loop_
_entity.id
_entity.type
_entity.pdbx_description
1 polymer ?
#
loop_
_entity_poly.entity_id
_entity_poly.type
_entity_poly.pdbx_seq_one_letter_code
_entity_poly.pdbx_strand_id
1 'polypeptide(L)'
;MALQGINLPLAFTGQETIRRKVFQKFNIPNSDLDDFFGGPAFLAWSRMGNFHRWGGPLPESWFDGQLTLQKKILARMYELGMTPAFSGNVPAALRDIFPSAKITQLGNWFSVKSNPKWCCTYLLDATDPLFVEIGRTFIEEQLKEYGRRTSHIYNCDTFDENTPPVDDPSLGAAIFSGMQSGDENAMWLMQVKR
;
A
#
# COMPACT_ATOMS: atom_id res chain seq x y z
N MET A 1 18.72 11.21 -11.85
CA MET A 1 18.40 11.44 -10.41
C MET A 1 19.62 11.98 -9.68
N ALA A 2 20.68 11.19 -9.46
CA ALA A 2 21.86 11.63 -8.72
C ALA A 2 22.54 12.90 -9.28
N LEU A 3 22.76 12.97 -10.61
CA LEU A 3 23.35 14.16 -11.26
C LEU A 3 22.54 15.46 -11.08
N GLN A 4 21.29 15.36 -10.63
CA GLN A 4 20.40 16.49 -10.37
C GLN A 4 20.17 16.71 -8.87
N GLY A 5 20.99 16.10 -8.00
CA GLY A 5 20.90 16.25 -6.55
C GLY A 5 19.69 15.57 -5.89
N ILE A 6 18.95 14.70 -6.60
CA ILE A 6 17.79 14.01 -6.05
C ILE A 6 18.24 12.96 -5.03
N ASN A 7 17.78 13.06 -3.77
CA ASN A 7 18.10 12.14 -2.68
C ASN A 7 16.87 11.47 -2.03
N LEU A 8 15.64 11.86 -2.37
CA LEU A 8 14.41 11.28 -1.81
C LEU A 8 13.40 10.83 -2.90
N PRO A 9 13.71 9.78 -3.68
CA PRO A 9 12.77 9.29 -4.68
C PRO A 9 11.86 8.18 -4.14
N LEU A 10 10.62 8.15 -4.64
CA LEU A 10 9.67 7.06 -4.36
C LEU A 10 10.15 5.74 -4.97
N ALA A 11 10.05 4.64 -4.22
CA ALA A 11 10.52 3.32 -4.64
C ALA A 11 9.39 2.29 -4.49
N PHE A 12 8.38 2.37 -5.37
CA PHE A 12 7.16 1.55 -5.28
C PHE A 12 7.23 0.22 -6.05
N THR A 13 8.32 -0.07 -6.75
CA THR A 13 8.48 -1.32 -7.51
C THR A 13 8.31 -2.53 -6.58
N GLY A 14 7.51 -3.51 -6.97
CA GLY A 14 7.32 -4.76 -6.20
C GLY A 14 6.47 -4.64 -4.94
N GLN A 15 5.78 -3.53 -4.69
CA GLN A 15 4.88 -3.38 -3.55
C GLN A 15 3.77 -4.44 -3.51
N GLU A 16 3.30 -4.92 -4.67
CA GLU A 16 2.28 -5.96 -4.76
C GLU A 16 2.78 -7.27 -4.11
N THR A 17 4.08 -7.59 -4.25
CA THR A 17 4.69 -8.77 -3.64
C THR A 17 4.76 -8.66 -2.12
N ILE A 18 5.07 -7.47 -1.59
CA ILE A 18 5.04 -7.22 -0.14
C ILE A 18 3.61 -7.34 0.38
N ARG A 19 2.62 -6.72 -0.29
CA ARG A 19 1.21 -6.83 0.08
C ARG A 19 0.72 -8.27 0.06
N ARG A 20 1.11 -9.07 -0.94
CA ARG A 20 0.78 -10.49 -1.00
C ARG A 20 1.31 -11.24 0.22
N LYS A 21 2.58 -11.04 0.59
CA LYS A 21 3.18 -11.65 1.79
C LYS A 21 2.47 -11.23 3.08
N VAL A 22 2.08 -9.96 3.19
CA VAL A 22 1.33 -9.43 4.33
C VAL A 22 -0.02 -10.15 4.43
N PHE A 23 -0.85 -10.10 3.38
CA PHE A 23 -2.21 -10.66 3.43
C PHE A 23 -2.24 -12.19 3.57
N GLN A 24 -1.20 -12.89 3.11
CA GLN A 24 -1.02 -14.32 3.41
C GLN A 24 -0.89 -14.60 4.91
N LYS A 25 -0.27 -13.69 5.71
CA LYS A 25 -0.24 -13.82 7.18
C LYS A 25 -1.61 -13.64 7.85
N PHE A 26 -2.54 -13.01 7.14
CA PHE A 26 -3.93 -12.84 7.54
C PHE A 26 -4.85 -13.88 6.89
N ASN A 27 -4.29 -15.00 6.41
CA ASN A 27 -5.01 -16.12 5.79
C ASN A 27 -5.80 -15.77 4.52
N ILE A 28 -5.45 -14.68 3.82
CA ILE A 28 -6.05 -14.35 2.53
C ILE A 28 -5.36 -15.16 1.42
N PRO A 29 -6.08 -16.00 0.67
CA PRO A 29 -5.49 -16.78 -0.42
C PRO A 29 -5.14 -15.90 -1.62
N ASN A 30 -4.18 -16.35 -2.44
CA ASN A 30 -3.77 -15.61 -3.64
C ASN A 30 -4.93 -15.32 -4.61
N SER A 31 -5.89 -16.25 -4.72
CA SER A 31 -7.09 -16.09 -5.56
C SER A 31 -7.91 -14.86 -5.19
N ASP A 32 -7.93 -14.49 -3.92
CA ASP A 32 -8.68 -13.32 -3.44
C ASP A 32 -7.91 -12.01 -3.69
N LEU A 33 -6.58 -12.12 -3.84
CA LEU A 33 -5.71 -11.00 -4.18
C LEU A 33 -5.69 -10.71 -5.69
N ASP A 34 -6.08 -11.66 -6.53
CA ASP A 34 -6.25 -11.45 -7.98
C ASP A 34 -7.28 -10.36 -8.28
N ASP A 35 -8.30 -10.25 -7.43
CA ASP A 35 -9.34 -9.22 -7.50
C ASP A 35 -8.97 -7.92 -6.76
N PHE A 36 -7.87 -7.92 -6.01
CA PHE A 36 -7.37 -6.75 -5.28
C PHE A 36 -6.42 -5.89 -6.12
N PHE A 37 -5.46 -6.50 -6.82
CA PHE A 37 -4.46 -5.74 -7.57
C PHE A 37 -5.00 -5.21 -8.90
N GLY A 38 -4.61 -3.98 -9.26
CA GLY A 38 -4.76 -3.49 -10.62
C GLY A 38 -3.75 -4.14 -11.58
N GLY A 39 -4.01 -4.05 -12.87
CA GLY A 39 -3.06 -4.44 -13.91
C GLY A 39 -1.82 -3.55 -13.94
N PRO A 40 -0.74 -3.97 -14.63
CA PRO A 40 0.56 -3.27 -14.63
C PRO A 40 0.50 -1.78 -14.96
N ALA A 41 -0.33 -1.41 -15.94
CA ALA A 41 -0.51 -0.01 -16.38
C ALA A 41 -1.36 0.85 -15.42
N PHE A 42 -1.93 0.23 -14.38
CA PHE A 42 -2.99 0.80 -13.55
C PHE A 42 -2.63 0.75 -12.04
N LEU A 43 -1.38 0.43 -11.72
CA LEU A 43 -0.93 0.25 -10.33
C LEU A 43 -0.91 1.54 -9.52
N ALA A 44 -0.71 2.71 -10.15
CA ALA A 44 -0.72 3.98 -9.43
C ALA A 44 -2.05 4.19 -8.69
N TRP A 45 -3.17 4.17 -9.42
CA TRP A 45 -4.51 4.37 -8.87
C TRP A 45 -4.97 3.22 -7.97
N SER A 46 -4.59 1.97 -8.26
CA SER A 46 -4.94 0.85 -7.36
C SER A 46 -4.16 0.90 -6.03
N ARG A 47 -2.91 1.39 -6.03
CA ARG A 47 -2.15 1.66 -4.80
C ARG A 47 -2.67 2.86 -4.01
N MET A 48 -3.42 3.76 -4.63
CA MET A 48 -4.11 4.89 -3.97
C MET A 48 -5.57 4.56 -3.59
N GLY A 49 -6.04 3.35 -3.90
CA GLY A 49 -7.34 2.86 -3.44
C GLY A 49 -8.49 3.38 -4.29
N ASN A 50 -8.21 3.90 -5.48
CA ASN A 50 -9.23 4.41 -6.37
C ASN A 50 -10.02 3.29 -7.06
N PHE A 51 -9.32 2.23 -7.47
CA PHE A 51 -9.95 1.03 -8.02
C PHE A 51 -9.12 -0.22 -7.71
N HIS A 52 -9.71 -1.38 -7.97
CA HIS A 52 -9.07 -2.68 -7.86
C HIS A 52 -9.36 -3.50 -9.13
N ARG A 53 -8.63 -4.61 -9.34
CA ARG A 53 -8.81 -5.60 -10.44
C ARG A 53 -8.61 -5.11 -11.88
N TRP A 54 -8.85 -3.85 -12.21
CA TRP A 54 -8.86 -3.36 -13.59
C TRP A 54 -7.52 -3.61 -14.31
N GLY A 55 -7.57 -4.33 -15.43
CA GLY A 55 -6.39 -4.73 -16.21
C GLY A 55 -5.57 -5.89 -15.62
N GLY A 56 -6.00 -6.49 -14.50
CA GLY A 56 -5.41 -7.69 -13.89
C GLY A 56 -6.11 -8.99 -14.33
N PRO A 57 -5.78 -10.14 -13.68
CA PRO A 57 -4.84 -10.29 -12.57
C PRO A 57 -3.36 -10.17 -12.99
N LEU A 58 -2.47 -10.01 -12.01
CA LEU A 58 -1.03 -9.99 -12.24
C LEU A 58 -0.49 -11.43 -12.33
N PRO A 59 0.32 -11.79 -13.34
CA PRO A 59 0.93 -13.13 -13.41
C PRO A 59 2.01 -13.31 -12.34
N GLU A 60 2.31 -14.55 -11.93
CA GLU A 60 3.37 -14.84 -10.95
C GLU A 60 4.74 -14.23 -11.33
N SER A 61 5.07 -14.23 -12.63
CA SER A 61 6.30 -13.63 -13.16
C SER A 61 6.41 -12.12 -12.87
N TRP A 62 5.29 -11.42 -12.69
CA TRP A 62 5.26 -10.02 -12.28
C TRP A 62 5.79 -9.87 -10.86
N PHE A 63 5.28 -10.66 -9.91
CA PHE A 63 5.67 -10.56 -8.50
C PHE A 63 7.17 -10.83 -8.29
N ASP A 64 7.70 -11.86 -8.95
CA ASP A 64 9.12 -12.22 -8.85
C ASP A 64 10.01 -11.21 -9.56
N GLY A 65 9.62 -10.79 -10.77
CA GLY A 65 10.36 -9.83 -11.58
C GLY A 65 10.44 -8.46 -10.90
N GLN A 66 9.32 -7.95 -10.38
CA GLN A 66 9.26 -6.66 -9.70
C GLN A 66 9.98 -6.68 -8.35
N LEU A 67 9.89 -7.77 -7.58
CA LEU A 67 10.66 -7.91 -6.34
C LEU A 67 12.16 -7.89 -6.61
N THR A 68 12.61 -8.64 -7.62
CA THR A 68 14.02 -8.67 -8.04
C THR A 68 14.50 -7.30 -8.51
N LEU A 69 13.69 -6.61 -9.32
CA LEU A 69 14.00 -5.27 -9.80
C LEU A 69 14.12 -4.27 -8.66
N GLN A 70 13.20 -4.30 -7.69
CA GLN A 70 13.22 -3.39 -6.56
C GLN A 70 14.49 -3.57 -5.71
N LYS A 71 14.92 -4.81 -5.46
CA LYS A 71 16.18 -5.07 -4.74
C LYS A 71 17.39 -4.43 -5.45
N LYS A 72 17.42 -4.45 -6.79
CA LYS A 72 18.46 -3.78 -7.59
C LYS A 72 18.36 -2.25 -7.51
N ILE A 73 17.15 -1.69 -7.58
CA ILE A 73 16.90 -0.25 -7.46
C ILE A 73 17.38 0.26 -6.09
N LEU A 74 16.96 -0.40 -5.02
CA LEU A 74 17.32 -0.02 -3.65
C LEU A 74 18.83 -0.10 -3.41
N ALA A 75 19.49 -1.16 -3.88
CA ALA A 75 20.94 -1.27 -3.80
C ALA A 75 21.64 -0.05 -4.43
N ARG A 76 21.21 0.34 -5.64
CA ARG A 76 21.77 1.51 -6.34
C ARG A 76 21.41 2.84 -5.65
N MET A 77 20.21 2.96 -5.10
CA MET A 77 19.78 4.14 -4.34
C MET A 77 20.67 4.34 -3.11
N TYR A 78 20.93 3.28 -2.34
CA TYR A 78 21.78 3.36 -1.16
C TYR A 78 23.24 3.64 -1.49
N GLU A 79 23.78 3.08 -2.58
CA GLU A 79 25.12 3.44 -3.09
C GLU A 79 25.25 4.93 -3.40
N LEU A 80 24.14 5.59 -3.77
CA LEU A 80 24.07 7.00 -4.13
C LEU A 80 23.56 7.91 -2.99
N GLY A 81 23.37 7.37 -1.78
CA GLY A 81 22.89 8.13 -0.62
C GLY A 81 21.41 8.57 -0.71
N MET A 82 20.57 7.82 -1.42
CA MET A 82 19.14 8.10 -1.57
C MET A 82 18.27 7.33 -0.56
N THR A 83 17.06 7.86 -0.31
CA THR A 83 16.13 7.47 0.77
C THR A 83 14.73 7.15 0.18
N PRO A 84 14.22 5.89 0.20
CA PRO A 84 12.93 5.50 -0.43
C PRO A 84 11.66 5.70 0.44
N ALA A 85 10.45 5.59 -0.14
CA ALA A 85 9.16 5.58 0.60
C ALA A 85 8.12 4.56 0.05
N PHE A 86 7.12 4.16 0.87
CA PHE A 86 6.19 3.03 0.60
C PHE A 86 4.74 3.21 1.09
N SER A 87 3.73 2.61 0.42
CA SER A 87 2.28 2.80 0.67
C SER A 87 1.43 1.54 0.80
N GLY A 88 0.24 1.66 1.43
CA GLY A 88 -0.68 0.53 1.72
C GLY A 88 -2.17 0.84 1.56
N ASN A 89 -2.92 -0.17 1.07
CA ASN A 89 -4.39 -0.32 1.05
C ASN A 89 -4.73 -1.77 1.42
N VAL A 90 -5.99 -2.07 1.75
CA VAL A 90 -6.47 -3.40 2.14
C VAL A 90 -7.43 -4.06 1.12
N PRO A 91 -7.46 -5.41 0.99
CA PRO A 91 -8.32 -6.14 0.07
C PRO A 91 -9.73 -6.38 0.62
N ALA A 92 -10.69 -6.61 -0.28
CA ALA A 92 -12.09 -6.90 0.05
C ALA A 92 -12.25 -8.15 0.94
N ALA A 93 -11.46 -9.21 0.68
CA ALA A 93 -11.51 -10.48 1.41
C ALA A 93 -11.24 -10.35 2.92
N LEU A 94 -10.60 -9.25 3.35
CA LEU A 94 -10.38 -8.98 4.77
C LEU A 94 -11.69 -8.90 5.56
N ARG A 95 -12.79 -8.43 4.94
CA ARG A 95 -14.12 -8.37 5.57
C ARG A 95 -14.69 -9.75 5.88
N ASP A 96 -14.45 -10.71 4.99
CA ASP A 96 -15.02 -12.04 5.13
C ASP A 96 -14.24 -12.86 6.18
N ILE A 97 -12.93 -12.58 6.33
CA ILE A 97 -12.06 -13.22 7.32
C ILE A 97 -12.16 -12.56 8.70
N PHE A 98 -12.29 -11.23 8.76
CA PHE A 98 -12.44 -10.45 9.99
C PHE A 98 -13.80 -9.74 10.00
N PRO A 99 -14.91 -10.46 10.24
CA PRO A 99 -16.26 -9.89 10.16
C PRO A 99 -16.55 -8.83 11.23
N SER A 100 -15.78 -8.81 12.31
CA SER A 100 -15.84 -7.76 13.34
C SER A 100 -15.04 -6.52 12.98
N ALA A 101 -14.21 -6.57 11.93
CA ALA A 101 -13.41 -5.42 11.52
C ALA A 101 -14.30 -4.35 10.91
N LYS A 102 -14.06 -3.10 11.29
CA LYS A 102 -14.78 -1.93 10.79
C LYS A 102 -14.32 -1.61 9.36
N ILE A 103 -14.89 -2.28 8.37
CA ILE A 103 -14.51 -2.08 6.96
C ILE A 103 -15.65 -1.41 6.20
N THR A 104 -15.38 -0.23 5.64
CA THR A 104 -16.34 0.56 4.87
C THR A 104 -16.04 0.45 3.38
N GLN A 105 -17.07 0.26 2.56
CA GLN A 105 -16.93 0.34 1.11
C GLN A 105 -16.96 1.82 0.66
N LEU A 106 -15.94 2.26 -0.06
CA LEU A 106 -15.82 3.62 -0.57
C LEU A 106 -16.72 3.85 -1.80
N GLY A 107 -16.91 5.13 -2.13
CA GLY A 107 -17.64 5.54 -3.32
C GLY A 107 -16.90 5.22 -4.64
N ASN A 108 -17.59 5.44 -5.76
CA ASN A 108 -17.00 5.25 -7.08
C ASN A 108 -16.04 6.40 -7.44
N TRP A 109 -14.74 6.09 -7.55
CA TRP A 109 -13.76 6.98 -8.17
C TRP A 109 -13.79 6.80 -9.69
N PHE A 110 -14.70 7.49 -10.38
CA PHE A 110 -14.74 7.62 -11.86
C PHE A 110 -14.47 6.33 -12.67
N SER A 111 -14.80 5.15 -12.15
CA SER A 111 -14.45 3.89 -12.79
C SER A 111 -15.26 3.67 -14.07
N VAL A 112 -14.79 2.76 -14.92
CA VAL A 112 -15.48 2.40 -16.17
C VAL A 112 -16.91 1.97 -15.88
N LYS A 113 -17.87 2.81 -16.30
CA LYS A 113 -19.31 2.62 -16.11
C LYS A 113 -19.76 2.49 -14.64
N SER A 114 -18.98 3.02 -13.69
CA SER A 114 -19.26 2.91 -12.24
C SER A 114 -19.48 1.46 -11.78
N ASN A 115 -18.76 0.51 -12.37
CA ASN A 115 -18.95 -0.91 -12.10
C ASN A 115 -18.24 -1.31 -10.78
N PRO A 116 -18.96 -1.82 -9.76
CA PRO A 116 -18.39 -2.28 -8.49
C PRO A 116 -17.33 -3.38 -8.63
N LYS A 117 -17.26 -4.04 -9.79
CA LYS A 117 -16.17 -4.98 -10.10
C LYS A 117 -14.78 -4.33 -10.11
N TRP A 118 -14.71 -3.02 -10.35
CA TRP A 118 -13.48 -2.26 -10.56
C TRP A 118 -13.47 -0.91 -9.81
N CYS A 119 -14.24 -0.74 -8.75
CA CYS A 119 -14.30 0.53 -8.02
C CYS A 119 -14.59 0.26 -6.56
N CYS A 120 -14.80 1.33 -5.79
CA CYS A 120 -15.55 1.22 -4.56
C CYS A 120 -14.82 0.27 -3.60
N THR A 121 -13.53 0.57 -3.44
CA THR A 121 -12.57 -0.20 -2.66
C THR A 121 -12.99 -0.24 -1.19
N TYR A 122 -12.42 -1.18 -0.45
CA TYR A 122 -12.72 -1.35 0.95
C TYR A 122 -11.67 -0.64 1.79
N LEU A 123 -12.13 0.22 2.69
CA LEU A 123 -11.32 0.96 3.65
C LEU A 123 -11.52 0.33 5.03
N LEU A 124 -10.43 -0.17 5.61
CA LEU A 124 -10.40 -0.52 7.03
C LEU A 124 -10.33 0.77 7.85
N ASP A 125 -11.27 0.92 8.79
CA ASP A 125 -11.32 2.02 9.74
C ASP A 125 -10.05 2.02 10.60
N ALA A 126 -9.44 3.20 10.76
CA ALA A 126 -8.16 3.28 11.43
C ALA A 126 -8.26 3.16 12.97
N THR A 127 -9.47 3.24 13.53
CA THR A 127 -9.73 2.91 14.95
C THR A 127 -9.80 1.40 15.19
N ASP A 128 -9.83 0.59 14.14
CA ASP A 128 -9.81 -0.86 14.26
C ASP A 128 -8.40 -1.36 14.62
N PRO A 129 -8.23 -2.19 15.66
CA PRO A 129 -6.91 -2.73 16.03
C PRO A 129 -6.19 -3.45 14.88
N LEU A 130 -6.95 -4.03 13.95
CA LEU A 130 -6.42 -4.71 12.77
C LEU A 130 -5.65 -3.75 11.86
N PHE A 131 -5.98 -2.46 11.86
CA PHE A 131 -5.30 -1.44 11.08
C PHE A 131 -3.83 -1.33 11.46
N VAL A 132 -3.57 -1.21 12.77
CA VAL A 132 -2.20 -1.12 13.31
C VAL A 132 -1.44 -2.42 13.08
N GLU A 133 -2.10 -3.57 13.24
CA GLU A 133 -1.49 -4.88 13.01
C GLU A 133 -1.06 -5.09 11.55
N ILE A 134 -1.91 -4.72 10.59
CA ILE A 134 -1.56 -4.77 9.16
C ILE A 134 -0.43 -3.79 8.84
N GLY A 135 -0.47 -2.56 9.38
CA GLY A 135 0.58 -1.56 9.19
C GLY A 135 1.95 -2.04 9.67
N ARG A 136 2.02 -2.57 10.90
CA ARG A 136 3.21 -3.21 11.47
C ARG A 136 3.72 -4.34 10.58
N THR A 137 2.83 -5.26 10.21
CA THR A 137 3.19 -6.44 9.40
C THR A 137 3.75 -6.02 8.04
N PHE A 138 3.22 -4.96 7.44
CA PHE A 138 3.72 -4.42 6.17
C PHE A 138 5.17 -3.92 6.29
N ILE A 139 5.47 -3.16 7.34
CA ILE A 139 6.83 -2.67 7.59
C ILE A 139 7.79 -3.83 7.89
N GLU A 140 7.37 -4.80 8.71
CA GLU A 140 8.17 -5.98 9.03
C GLU A 140 8.52 -6.80 7.78
N GLU A 141 7.55 -7.06 6.90
CA GLU A 141 7.79 -7.81 5.65
C GLU A 141 8.69 -7.03 4.69
N GLN A 142 8.53 -5.71 4.64
CA GLN A 142 9.41 -4.85 3.85
C GLN A 142 10.85 -4.86 4.37
N LEU A 143 11.04 -4.74 5.70
CA LEU A 143 12.34 -4.83 6.36
C LEU A 143 13.00 -6.19 6.13
N LYS A 144 12.21 -7.26 6.15
CA LYS A 144 12.67 -8.62 5.88
C LYS A 144 13.13 -8.79 4.44
N GLU A 145 12.42 -8.23 3.47
CA GLU A 145 12.74 -8.37 2.05
C GLU A 145 13.87 -7.45 1.57
N TYR A 146 13.94 -6.23 2.09
CA TYR A 146 14.87 -5.19 1.62
C TYR A 146 16.01 -4.88 2.59
N GLY A 147 15.95 -5.41 3.81
CA GLY A 147 16.94 -5.19 4.86
C GLY A 147 16.72 -3.92 5.68
N ARG A 148 17.40 -3.83 6.83
CA ARG A 148 17.29 -2.75 7.84
C ARG A 148 17.97 -1.42 7.46
N ARG A 149 18.35 -1.22 6.20
CA ARG A 149 18.89 0.08 5.74
C ARG A 149 17.74 1.01 5.36
N THR A 150 16.71 1.12 6.19
CA THR A 150 15.51 1.86 5.84
C THR A 150 15.70 3.35 5.97
N SER A 151 15.02 4.07 5.09
CA SER A 151 14.88 5.51 5.10
C SER A 151 14.14 6.05 6.33
N HIS A 152 13.39 5.19 7.02
CA HIS A 152 12.33 5.54 7.95
C HIS A 152 11.20 6.38 7.32
N ILE A 153 11.16 6.53 5.98
CA ILE A 153 10.16 7.36 5.30
C ILE A 153 9.14 6.43 4.63
N TYR A 154 7.86 6.70 4.89
CA TYR A 154 6.74 5.93 4.37
C TYR A 154 5.73 6.88 3.74
N ASN A 155 5.20 6.53 2.58
CA ASN A 155 4.20 7.34 1.87
C ASN A 155 2.85 6.66 1.95
N CYS A 156 1.80 7.34 2.40
CA CYS A 156 0.46 6.77 2.40
C CYS A 156 -0.55 7.88 2.20
N ASP A 157 -1.44 7.69 1.22
CA ASP A 157 -2.44 8.68 0.83
C ASP A 157 -3.80 7.98 0.77
N THR A 158 -4.45 7.83 1.93
CA THR A 158 -5.69 7.05 2.10
C THR A 158 -6.89 7.65 1.36
N PHE A 159 -6.92 8.98 1.20
CA PHE A 159 -8.03 9.72 0.60
C PHE A 159 -7.62 10.47 -0.66
N ASP A 160 -6.73 9.88 -1.46
CA ASP A 160 -6.35 10.48 -2.73
C ASP A 160 -7.54 10.46 -3.70
N GLU A 161 -8.23 11.60 -3.84
CA GLU A 161 -9.46 11.78 -4.63
C GLU A 161 -10.66 10.94 -4.18
N ASN A 162 -10.55 10.27 -3.03
CA ASN A 162 -11.66 9.59 -2.39
C ASN A 162 -12.21 10.46 -1.27
N THR A 163 -13.53 10.59 -1.19
CA THR A 163 -14.17 11.30 -0.07
C THR A 163 -14.12 10.40 1.17
N PRO A 164 -13.58 10.87 2.31
CA PRO A 164 -13.60 10.10 3.54
C PRO A 164 -15.05 9.86 3.99
N PRO A 165 -15.37 8.68 4.56
CA PRO A 165 -16.73 8.39 5.03
C PRO A 165 -17.11 9.25 6.25
N VAL A 166 -16.12 9.68 7.03
CA VAL A 166 -16.25 10.53 8.22
C VAL A 166 -15.14 11.58 8.24
N ASP A 167 -15.46 12.78 8.71
CA ASP A 167 -14.49 13.85 8.95
C ASP A 167 -13.94 13.74 10.37
N ASP A 168 -13.04 12.78 10.59
CA ASP A 168 -12.43 12.50 11.90
C ASP A 168 -10.90 12.68 11.84
N PRO A 169 -10.32 13.66 12.58
CA PRO A 169 -8.87 13.89 12.62
C PRO A 169 -8.08 12.72 13.23
N SER A 170 -8.72 11.82 13.99
CA SER A 170 -8.08 10.65 14.61
C SER A 170 -7.49 9.68 13.57
N LEU A 171 -8.00 9.72 12.35
CA LEU A 171 -7.62 8.89 11.21
C LEU A 171 -6.15 9.08 10.81
N GLY A 172 -5.69 10.33 10.77
CA GLY A 172 -4.28 10.63 10.50
C GLY A 172 -3.36 10.11 11.59
N ALA A 173 -3.77 10.23 12.86
CA ALA A 173 -3.01 9.71 14.00
C ALA A 173 -2.90 8.18 13.97
N ALA A 174 -3.97 7.48 13.60
CA ALA A 174 -3.97 6.04 13.49
C ALA A 174 -3.13 5.51 12.31
N ILE A 175 -3.17 6.19 11.16
CA ILE A 175 -2.26 5.93 10.02
C ILE A 175 -0.80 6.01 10.50
N PHE A 176 -0.45 7.11 11.17
CA PHE A 176 0.90 7.31 11.67
C PHE A 176 1.28 6.29 12.76
N SER A 177 0.35 5.93 13.66
CA SER A 177 0.56 4.89 14.66
C SER A 177 0.82 3.52 14.04
N GLY A 178 0.15 3.19 12.93
CA GLY A 178 0.42 1.97 12.17
C GLY A 178 1.85 1.95 11.63
N MET A 179 2.36 3.09 11.13
CA MET A 179 3.75 3.20 10.69
C MET A 179 4.73 3.06 11.87
N GLN A 180 4.48 3.80 12.95
CA GLN A 180 5.37 3.82 14.12
C GLN A 180 5.45 2.47 14.84
N SER A 181 4.40 1.67 14.75
CA SER A 181 4.36 0.32 15.32
C SER A 181 5.31 -0.68 14.64
N GLY A 182 5.71 -0.42 13.40
CA GLY A 182 6.71 -1.22 12.68
C GLY A 182 8.11 -0.58 12.64
N ASP A 183 8.19 0.74 12.79
CA ASP A 183 9.43 1.51 12.81
C ASP A 183 9.29 2.74 13.75
N GLU A 184 9.96 2.71 14.89
CA GLU A 184 9.88 3.76 15.91
C GLU A 184 10.30 5.17 15.42
N ASN A 185 11.11 5.22 14.34
CA ASN A 185 11.61 6.46 13.74
C ASN A 185 10.81 6.88 12.49
N ALA A 186 9.65 6.27 12.24
CA ALA A 186 8.86 6.49 11.04
C ALA A 186 8.53 7.99 10.80
N MET A 187 8.70 8.41 9.55
CA MET A 187 8.30 9.71 9.01
C MET A 187 7.29 9.48 7.89
N TRP A 188 6.17 10.22 7.94
CA TRP A 188 5.12 10.13 6.93
C TRP A 188 5.30 11.19 5.84
N LEU A 189 5.55 10.73 4.60
CA LEU A 189 5.51 11.54 3.40
C LEU A 189 4.10 11.56 2.81
N MET A 190 3.40 12.68 2.92
CA MET A 190 2.00 12.85 2.50
C MET A 190 1.89 13.73 1.24
N GLN A 191 1.01 13.35 0.32
CA GLN A 191 0.60 14.18 -0.81
C GLN A 191 -0.41 15.23 -0.36
N VAL A 192 -0.09 16.52 -0.52
CA VAL A 192 -1.03 17.62 -0.27
C VAL A 192 -1.70 18.01 -1.58
N LYS A 193 -3.02 17.92 -1.64
CA LYS A 193 -3.80 18.46 -2.76
C LYS A 193 -4.12 19.92 -2.51
N ARG A 194 -3.95 20.73 -3.56
CA ARG A 194 -4.37 22.14 -3.60
C ARG A 194 -5.69 22.26 -4.34
#